data_AF-A0A382KP30-F1
#
_entry.id   AF-A0A382KP30-F1
#
_cell.length_a   1.000
_cell.length_b   1.000
_cell.length_c   1.000
_cell.angle_alpha   90.00
_cell.angle_beta   90.00
_cell.angle_gamma   90.00
#
_symmetry.space_group_name_H-M   'P 1'
#
loop_
_entity.id
_entity.type
_entity.pdbx_description
1 polymer ?
#
loop_
_entity_poly.entity_id
_entity_poly.type
_entity_poly.pdbx_seq_one_letter_code
_entity_poly.pdbx_strand_id
1 'polypeptide(L)' 'AAFLIGYLAENGLTIKPVSSFLSCFAATTLILILGTLYLAMFKLGFNEALIMGLYPFLVGDVVKSALCAGLITGFRRLS' A
#
# COMPACT_ATOMS: atom_id res chain seq x y z
N ALA A 1 8.81 3.09 1.90
CA ALA A 1 7.40 3.42 1.61
C ALA A 1 6.88 4.67 2.30
N ALA A 2 7.15 4.90 3.59
CA ALA A 2 6.79 6.17 4.26
C ALA A 2 7.33 7.39 3.49
N PHE A 3 8.56 7.31 2.99
CA PHE A 3 9.14 8.32 2.10
C PHE A 3 8.38 8.46 0.76
N LEU A 4 8.05 7.34 0.10
CA LEU A 4 7.34 7.33 -1.18
C LEU A 4 5.95 7.98 -1.06
N ILE A 5 5.20 7.64 -0.01
CA ILE A 5 3.87 8.21 0.22
C ILE A 5 3.94 9.68 0.64
N GLY A 6 4.95 10.07 1.42
CA GLY A 6 5.22 11.48 1.73
C GLY A 6 5.51 12.29 0.47
N TYR A 7 6.38 11.78 -0.40
CA TYR A 7 6.69 12.39 -1.69
C TYR A 7 5.46 12.50 -2.61
N LEU A 8 4.63 11.45 -2.70
CA LEU A 8 3.37 11.52 -3.47
C LEU A 8 2.37 12.50 -2.84
N ALA A 9 2.33 12.61 -1.52
CA ALA A 9 1.46 13.54 -0.82
C ALA A 9 1.87 15.00 -1.07
N GLU A 10 3.16 15.31 -1.00
CA GLU A 10 3.71 16.65 -1.30
C GLU A 10 3.45 17.07 -2.75
N ASN A 11 3.50 16.12 -3.68
CA ASN A 11 3.16 16.35 -5.09
C ASN A 11 1.65 16.49 -5.36
N GLY A 12 0.80 16.48 -4.32
CA GLY A 12 -0.65 16.64 -4.46
C GLY A 12 -1.38 15.40 -4.99
N LEU A 13 -0.71 14.25 -5.09
CA LEU A 13 -1.33 12.98 -5.51
C LEU A 13 -2.21 12.37 -4.41
N THR A 14 -2.36 12.99 -3.25
CA THR A 14 -3.36 12.65 -2.22
C THR A 14 -4.60 13.56 -2.27
N ILE A 15 -4.70 14.47 -3.27
CA ILE A 15 -5.79 15.44 -3.32
C ILE A 15 -7.12 14.80 -3.74
N LYS A 16 -7.06 13.90 -4.73
CA LYS A 16 -8.24 13.18 -5.24
C LYS A 16 -8.37 11.84 -4.52
N PRO A 17 -9.59 11.36 -4.20
CA PRO A 17 -9.80 10.08 -3.51
C PRO A 17 -9.14 8.90 -4.22
N VAL A 18 -9.29 8.83 -5.54
CA VAL A 18 -8.68 7.77 -6.37
C VAL A 18 -7.15 7.84 -6.36
N SER A 19 -6.60 9.06 -6.40
CA SER A 19 -5.15 9.26 -6.38
C SER A 19 -4.56 8.93 -5.02
N SER A 20 -5.28 9.25 -3.94
CA SER A 20 -4.90 8.89 -2.57
C SER A 20 -4.97 7.39 -2.31
N PHE A 21 -5.93 6.69 -2.93
CA PHE A 21 -5.98 5.24 -2.90
C PHE A 21 -4.76 4.65 -3.61
N LEU A 22 -4.47 5.12 -4.83
CA LEU A 22 -3.36 4.64 -5.64
C LEU A 22 -2.00 4.87 -4.98
N SER A 23 -1.79 6.04 -4.35
CA SER A 23 -0.55 6.35 -3.66
C SER A 23 -0.33 5.47 -2.44
N CYS A 24 -1.39 5.24 -1.66
CA CYS A 24 -1.39 4.34 -0.51
C CYS A 24 -1.12 2.90 -0.96
N PHE A 25 -1.85 2.42 -1.96
CA PHE A 25 -1.71 1.07 -2.48
C PHE A 25 -0.32 0.82 -3.06
N ALA A 26 0.23 1.75 -3.84
CA ALA A 26 1.58 1.64 -4.40
C ALA A 26 2.66 1.59 -3.31
N ALA A 27 2.51 2.38 -2.24
CA ALA A 27 3.46 2.40 -1.14
C ALA A 27 3.44 1.09 -0.34
N THR A 28 2.27 0.53 -0.07
CA THR A 28 2.14 -0.71 0.71
C THR A 28 2.54 -1.93 -0.12
N THR A 29 2.13 -2.01 -1.39
CA THR A 29 2.58 -3.08 -2.31
C THR A 29 4.09 -3.09 -2.48
N LEU A 30 4.76 -1.93 -2.53
CA LEU A 30 6.22 -1.88 -2.60
C LEU A 30 6.88 -2.51 -1.36
N ILE A 31 6.38 -2.23 -0.15
CA ILE A 31 6.89 -2.91 1.07
C ILE A 31 6.64 -4.40 0.99
N LEU A 32 5.47 -4.80 0.51
CA LEU A 32 5.06 -6.20 0.38
C LEU A 32 5.94 -6.98 -0.58
N ILE A 33 6.31 -6.39 -1.72
CA ILE A 33 7.26 -6.97 -2.66
C ILE A 33 8.63 -7.15 -2.00
N LEU A 34 9.14 -6.14 -1.29
CA LEU A 34 10.42 -6.26 -0.60
C LEU A 34 10.39 -7.30 0.52
N GLY A 35 9.31 -7.37 1.29
CA GLY A 35 9.11 -8.34 2.36
C GLY A 35 8.98 -9.77 1.84
N THR A 36 8.25 -9.97 0.74
CA THR A 36 8.09 -11.28 0.09
C THR A 36 9.37 -11.75 -0.57
N LEU A 37 10.13 -10.85 -1.21
CA LEU A 37 11.45 -11.15 -1.77
C LEU A 37 12.42 -11.58 -0.66
N TYR A 38 12.39 -10.88 0.48
CA TYR A 38 13.17 -11.26 1.67
C TYR A 38 12.76 -12.64 2.20
N LEU A 39 11.46 -12.92 2.28
CA LEU A 39 10.93 -14.22 2.73
C LEU A 39 11.32 -15.37 1.78
N ALA A 40 11.28 -15.11 0.47
CA ALA A 40 11.69 -16.05 -0.58
C ALA A 40 13.19 -16.37 -0.53
N MET A 41 14.02 -15.39 -0.15
CA MET A 41 15.47 -15.60 0.01
C MET A 41 15.83 -16.39 1.27
N PHE A 42 15.08 -16.23 2.37
CA PHE A 42 15.49 -16.75 3.68
C PHE A 42 14.80 -18.03 4.14
N LYS A 43 13.54 -18.30 3.78
CA LYS A 43 12.76 -19.37 4.42
C LYS A 43 11.86 -20.22 3.54
N LEU A 44 11.46 -19.77 2.35
CA LEU A 44 10.43 -20.43 1.54
C LEU A 44 10.79 -20.36 0.05
N GLY A 45 10.48 -21.39 -0.74
CA GLY A 45 10.58 -21.31 -2.20
C GLY A 45 9.71 -20.17 -2.77
N PHE A 46 10.06 -19.68 -3.96
CA PHE A 46 9.45 -18.47 -4.54
C PHE A 46 7.92 -18.51 -4.60
N ASN A 47 7.33 -19.66 -4.95
CA ASN A 47 5.88 -19.84 -5.02
C ASN A 47 5.20 -19.76 -3.64
N GLU A 48 5.77 -20.41 -2.63
CA GLU A 48 5.24 -20.41 -1.27
C GLU A 48 5.32 -19.01 -0.65
N ALA A 49 6.40 -18.27 -0.90
CA ALA A 49 6.58 -16.91 -0.41
C ALA A 49 5.52 -15.95 -0.98
N LEU A 50 5.09 -16.16 -2.23
CA LEU A 50 3.99 -15.39 -2.83
C LEU A 50 2.63 -15.76 -2.21
N ILE A 51 2.36 -17.06 -2.05
CA ILE A 51 1.08 -17.55 -1.50
C ILE A 51 0.90 -17.11 -0.04
N MET A 52 1.93 -17.22 0.79
CA MET A 52 1.84 -16.85 2.20
C MET A 52 2.11 -15.36 2.45
N GLY A 53 3.02 -14.76 1.68
CA GLY A 53 3.53 -13.41 1.96
C GLY A 53 2.91 -12.30 1.11
N LEU A 54 2.40 -12.59 -0.08
CA LEU A 54 1.90 -11.56 -1.00
C LEU A 54 0.38 -11.57 -1.09
N TYR A 55 -0.23 -12.70 -1.51
CA TYR A 55 -1.67 -12.78 -1.77
C TYR A 55 -2.58 -12.38 -0.60
N PRO A 56 -2.41 -12.92 0.64
CA PRO A 56 -3.33 -12.59 1.74
C PRO A 56 -3.19 -11.13 2.19
N PHE A 57 -1.99 -10.58 2.11
CA PHE A 57 -1.70 -9.20 2.51
C PHE A 57 -2.14 -8.20 1.45
N LEU A 58 -2.08 -8.56 0.17
CA LEU A 58 -2.52 -7.70 -0.93
C LEU A 58 -4.04 -7.44 -0.86
N VAL A 59 -4.82 -8.42 -0.43
CA VAL A 59 -6.26 -8.25 -0.15
C VAL A 59 -6.48 -7.25 0.99
N GLY A 60 -5.72 -7.39 2.08
CA GLY A 60 -5.76 -6.44 3.21
C GLY A 60 -5.34 -5.03 2.82
N ASP A 61 -4.36 -4.90 1.93
CA ASP A 61 -3.88 -3.63 1.41
C ASP A 61 -4.95 -2.87 0.64
N VAL A 62 -5.74 -3.55 -0.20
CA VAL A 62 -6.87 -2.92 -0.91
C VAL A 62 -7.85 -2.32 0.09
N VAL A 63 -8.20 -3.07 1.15
CA VAL A 63 -9.13 -2.58 2.19
C VAL A 63 -8.53 -1.40 2.94
N LYS A 64 -7.25 -1.47 3.33
CA LYS A 64 -6.55 -0.39 4.03
C LYS A 64 -6.44 0.87 3.17
N SER A 65 -6.08 0.75 1.91
CA SER A 65 -5.99 1.88 0.98
C SER A 65 -7.35 2.52 0.74
N ALA A 66 -8.43 1.72 0.68
CA ALA A 66 -9.80 2.24 0.56
C ALA A 66 -10.22 3.02 1.81
N LEU A 67 -9.94 2.48 3.01
CA LEU A 67 -10.16 3.18 4.28
C LEU A 67 -9.34 4.48 4.36
N CYS A 68 -8.07 4.46 3.94
CA CYS A 68 -7.21 5.62 3.97
C CYS A 68 -7.72 6.74 3.04
N ALA A 69 -8.10 6.39 1.80
CA ALA A 69 -8.70 7.33 0.86
C ALA A 69 -10.05 7.88 1.36
N GLY A 70 -10.88 7.03 1.99
CA GLY A 70 -12.14 7.42 2.61
C GLY A 70 -11.94 8.40 3.76
N LEU A 71 -10.99 8.12 4.65
CA LEU A 71 -10.65 9.00 5.78
C LEU A 71 -10.10 10.35 5.29
N ILE A 72 -9.15 10.35 4.35
CA ILE A 72 -8.58 11.59 3.79
C ILE A 72 -9.67 12.43 3.14
N THR A 73 -10.58 11.81 2.39
CA THR A 73 -11.71 12.52 1.76
C THR A 73 -12.70 13.03 2.80
N GLY A 74 -12.98 12.24 3.84
CA GLY A 74 -13.88 12.58 4.93
C GLY A 74 -13.37 13.75 5.77
N PHE A 75 -12.11 13.71 6.21
CA PHE A 75 -11.48 14.81 6.94
C PHE A 75 -11.46 16.11 6.13
N ARG A 76 -11.22 16.01 4.82
CA ARG A 76 -11.21 17.19 3.94
C ARG A 76 -12.58 17.78 3.67
N ARG A 77 -13.67 17.04 3.90
CA ARG A 77 -15.03 17.58 3.87
C ARG A 77 -15.45 18.26 5.17
N LEU A 78 -14.78 17.93 6.29
CA LEU A 78 -15.05 18.52 7.61
C LEU A 78 -14.26 19.82 7.87
N SER A 79 -13.09 19.96 7.26
CA SER A 79 -12.28 21.19 7.28
C SER A 79 -12.69 22.17 6.20
#